data_AF-A0A382TR87-F1
#
_entry.id   AF-A0A382TR87-F1
#
_cell.length_a   1.000
_cell.length_b   1.000
_cell.length_c   1.000
_cell.angle_alpha   90.00
_cell.angle_beta   90.00
_cell.angle_gamma   90.00
#
_symmetry.space_group_name_H-M   'P 1'
#
loop_
_entity.id
_entity.type
_entity.pdbx_description
1 polymer ?
#
loop_
_entity_poly.entity_id
_entity_poly.type
_entity_poly.pdbx_seq_one_letter_code
_entity_poly.pdbx_strand_id
1 'polypeptide(L)' 'MERGGNMTITAIVSHDIKDWDTFKEGFDVHDSVRAAAGITAKAYKKVDSSNTVYV' A
#
# COMPACT_ATOMS: atom_id res chain seq x y z
N MET A 1 21.26 -28.60 -4.64
CA MET A 1 21.20 -27.13 -4.77
C MET A 1 19.81 -26.71 -4.33
N GLU A 2 19.64 -26.33 -3.06
CA GLU A 2 18.38 -25.72 -2.63
C GLU A 2 18.29 -24.34 -3.29
N ARG A 3 17.33 -24.18 -4.21
CA ARG A 3 16.96 -22.86 -4.72
C ARG A 3 16.37 -22.11 -3.54
N GLY A 4 17.12 -21.15 -2.99
CA GLY A 4 16.64 -20.26 -1.93
C GLY A 4 15.29 -19.68 -2.35
N GLY A 5 14.26 -19.92 -1.54
CA GLY A 5 12.92 -19.42 -1.80
C GLY A 5 12.96 -17.90 -1.95
N ASN A 6 12.20 -17.38 -2.90
CA ASN A 6 12.08 -15.97 -3.21
C ASN A 6 11.65 -15.24 -1.92
N MET A 7 12.58 -14.58 -1.21
CA MET A 7 12.24 -13.85 0.01
C MET A 7 11.40 -12.63 -0.36
N THR A 8 10.13 -12.67 -0.02
CA THR A 8 9.21 -11.53 -0.14
C THR A 8 9.13 -10.81 1.20
N ILE A 9 9.32 -9.50 1.18
CA ILE A 9 9.11 -8.65 2.35
C ILE A 9 7.68 -8.11 2.30
N THR A 10 6.96 -8.22 3.40
CA THR A 10 5.65 -7.59 3.57
C THR A 10 5.75 -6.54 4.68
N ALA A 11 5.31 -5.32 4.38
CA ALA A 11 5.23 -4.22 5.32
C ALA A 11 3.78 -3.72 5.38
N ILE A 12 3.38 -3.18 6.53
CA ILE A 12 2.11 -2.48 6.70
C ILE A 12 2.44 -1.06 7.15
N VAL A 13 1.92 -0.06 6.46
CA VAL A 13 2.12 1.34 6.81
C VAL A 13 0.79 1.96 7.18
N SER A 14 0.74 2.59 8.36
CA SER A 14 -0.43 3.34 8.82
C SER A 14 -0.25 4.83 8.57
N HIS A 15 -1.24 5.46 7.95
CA HIS A 15 -1.29 6.89 7.71
C HIS A 15 -2.51 7.51 8.42
N ASP A 16 -2.30 8.66 9.06
CA ASP A 16 -3.39 9.58 9.42
C ASP A 16 -3.56 10.57 8.26
N ILE A 17 -4.75 10.58 7.66
CA ILE A 17 -5.04 11.33 6.44
C ILE A 17 -6.25 12.23 6.64
N LYS A 18 -6.26 13.37 5.93
CA LYS A 18 -7.38 14.32 5.99
C LYS A 18 -8.58 13.86 5.16
N ASP A 19 -8.33 13.28 3.99
CA ASP A 19 -9.35 12.95 2.99
C ASP A 19 -8.99 11.65 2.25
N TRP A 20 -9.95 10.72 2.19
CA TRP A 20 -9.74 9.41 1.60
C TRP A 20 -9.64 9.46 0.08
N ASP A 21 -10.48 10.27 -0.57
CA ASP A 21 -10.57 10.30 -2.03
C ASP A 21 -9.28 10.88 -2.62
N THR A 22 -8.76 11.97 -2.04
CA THR A 22 -7.48 12.57 -2.40
C THR A 22 -6.31 11.61 -2.19
N PHE A 23 -6.31 10.87 -1.07
CA PHE A 23 -5.29 9.85 -0.82
C PHE A 23 -5.36 8.73 -1.86
N LYS A 24 -6.56 8.22 -2.15
CA LYS A 24 -6.76 7.08 -3.05
C LYS A 24 -6.40 7.44 -4.50
N GLU A 25 -6.76 8.63 -4.96
CA GLU A 25 -6.35 9.14 -6.27
C GLU A 25 -4.82 9.16 -6.39
N GLY A 26 -4.12 9.78 -5.43
CA GLY A 26 -2.65 9.81 -5.41
C GLY A 26 -2.02 8.41 -5.30
N PHE A 27 -2.62 7.52 -4.51
CA PHE A 27 -2.18 6.13 -4.38
C PHE A 27 -2.31 5.37 -5.70
N ASP A 28 -3.42 5.54 -6.42
CA ASP A 28 -3.71 4.83 -7.67
C ASP A 28 -2.86 5.34 -8.84
N VAL A 29 -2.60 6.66 -8.91
CA VAL A 29 -1.72 7.24 -9.95
C VAL A 29 -0.31 6.63 -9.91
N HIS A 30 0.17 6.24 -8.72
CA HIS A 30 1.50 5.63 -8.55
C HIS A 30 1.52 4.10 -8.68
N ASP A 31 0.43 3.47 -9.13
CA ASP A 31 0.37 2.01 -9.27
C ASP A 31 1.39 1.47 -10.28
N SER A 32 1.56 2.16 -11.41
CA SER A 32 2.55 1.81 -12.42
C SER A 32 3.99 1.85 -11.89
N VAL A 33 4.31 2.81 -11.01
CA VAL A 33 5.64 2.94 -10.39
C VAL A 33 5.90 1.79 -9.42
N ARG A 34 4.91 1.42 -8.60
CA ARG A 34 5.01 0.26 -7.71
C ARG A 34 5.16 -1.04 -8.49
N ALA A 35 4.34 -1.22 -9.53
CA ALA A 35 4.41 -2.40 -10.40
C ALA A 35 5.78 -2.52 -11.08
N ALA A 36 6.33 -1.42 -11.60
CA ALA A 36 7.67 -1.38 -12.19
C ALA A 36 8.78 -1.71 -11.18
N ALA A 37 8.57 -1.38 -9.90
CA ALA A 37 9.47 -1.74 -8.80
C ALA A 37 9.23 -3.16 -8.23
N GLY A 38 8.28 -3.93 -8.77
CA GLY A 38 7.91 -5.25 -8.26
C GLY A 38 7.14 -5.22 -6.93
N ILE A 39 6.61 -4.05 -6.54
CA ILE A 39 5.84 -3.85 -5.31
C ILE A 39 4.37 -4.06 -5.61
N THR A 40 3.73 -4.96 -4.87
CA THR A 40 2.28 -5.09 -4.82
C THR A 40 1.78 -4.45 -3.54
N ALA A 41 0.93 -3.42 -3.63
CA ALA A 41 0.39 -2.71 -2.47
C ALA A 41 -1.13 -2.53 -2.59
N LYS A 42 -1.83 -2.46 -1.46
CA LYS A 42 -3.28 -2.22 -1.40
C LYS A 42 -3.60 -1.30 -0.25
N ALA A 43 -4.34 -0.22 -0.53
CA ALA A 43 -4.80 0.69 0.50
C ALA A 43 -6.19 0.30 1.05
N TYR A 44 -6.36 0.37 2.36
CA TYR A 44 -7.61 0.13 3.08
C TYR A 44 -7.89 1.25 4.07
N LYS A 45 -9.10 1.81 4.02
CA LYS A 45 -9.59 2.75 5.05
C LYS A 45 -10.13 1.97 6.24
N LYS A 46 -9.73 2.37 7.45
CA LYS A 46 -10.29 1.84 8.70
C LYS A 46 -11.75 2.30 8.84
N VAL A 47 -12.69 1.37 9.03
CA VAL A 47 -14.14 1.64 9.02
C VAL A 47 -14.60 2.47 10.23
N ASP A 48 -13.96 2.27 11.38
CA ASP A 48 -14.28 2.88 12.66
C ASP A 48 -13.34 4.05 13.03
N SER A 49 -12.47 4.48 12.10
CA SER A 49 -11.65 5.69 12.24
C SER A 49 -11.99 6.67 11.13
N SER A 50 -12.08 7.96 11.47
CA SER A 50 -12.36 8.99 10.47
C SER A 50 -11.26 9.05 9.41
N ASN A 51 -10.00 8.81 9.81
CA ASN A 51 -8.82 9.30 9.10
C ASN A 51 -7.67 8.28 8.97
N THR A 52 -7.81 7.05 9.47
CA THR A 52 -6.72 6.07 9.41
C THR A 52 -6.80 5.21 8.15
N VAL A 53 -5.69 5.13 7.43
CA VAL A 53 -5.50 4.24 6.27
C VAL A 53 -4.31 3.31 6.50
N TYR A 54 -4.45 2.09 6.03
CA TYR A 54 -3.39 1.09 5.96
C TYR A 54 -3.03 0.80 4.51
N VAL A 55 -1.74 0.66 4.24
CA VAL A 55 -1.18 0.22 2.95
C VAL A 55 -0.36 -1.04 3.16
#